data_AF-A0A821YRL5-F1
#
_entry.id   AF-A0A821YRL5-F1
#
_cell.length_a   1.000
_cell.length_b   1.000
_cell.length_c   1.000
_cell.angle_alpha   90.00
_cell.angle_beta   90.00
_cell.angle_gamma   90.00
#
_symmetry.space_group_name_H-M   'P 1'
#
loop_
_entity.id
_entity.type
_entity.pdbx_description
1 polymer ?
#
loop_
_entity_poly.entity_id
_entity_poly.type
_entity_poly.pdbx_seq_one_letter_code
_entity_poly.pdbx_strand_id
1 'polypeptide(L)'
;MILNDKSDIAGLHHQLGVIAHELEYPKEAMYHYQQVLHLESDMPKTERHRQAPAYASIARLVYCKNDLDQALIYYNKAVELALIEPILDKISIACYYNNIGLVYKRKRRGSPSTHPDVATTYSNIDSIYDKQKRYQEALEYF
;
A
#
# COMPACT_ATOMS: atom_id res chain seq x y z
N MET A 1 -30.99 -3.97 16.08
CA MET A 1 -30.87 -3.20 14.83
C MET A 1 -29.55 -3.60 14.20
N ILE A 2 -29.56 -4.52 13.24
CA ILE A 2 -28.34 -5.05 12.63
C ILE A 2 -27.98 -4.06 11.51
N LEU A 3 -26.94 -3.26 11.75
CA LEU A 3 -26.33 -2.38 10.75
C LEU A 3 -25.76 -3.26 9.64
N ASN A 4 -26.46 -3.34 8.51
CA ASN A 4 -25.90 -3.82 7.25
C ASN A 4 -25.23 -2.60 6.57
N ASP A 5 -24.23 -2.02 7.22
CA ASP A 5 -23.60 -0.78 6.79
C ASP A 5 -22.69 -1.07 5.58
N LYS A 6 -22.64 -0.15 4.62
CA LYS A 6 -21.80 -0.25 3.42
C LYS A 6 -20.34 -0.56 3.77
N SER A 7 -19.89 -0.11 4.94
CA SER A 7 -18.55 -0.37 5.49
C SER A 7 -18.29 -1.87 5.75
N ASP A 8 -19.26 -2.60 6.31
CA ASP A 8 -19.11 -4.04 6.58
C ASP A 8 -19.06 -4.83 5.27
N ILE A 9 -19.91 -4.45 4.31
CA ILE A 9 -19.93 -5.03 2.96
C ILE A 9 -18.60 -4.76 2.26
N ALA A 10 -18.05 -3.54 2.38
CA ALA A 10 -16.74 -3.19 1.85
C ALA A 10 -15.62 -4.04 2.47
N GLY A 11 -15.66 -4.28 3.78
CA GLY A 11 -14.74 -5.19 4.47
C GLY A 11 -14.78 -6.62 3.90
N LEU A 12 -15.97 -7.15 3.64
CA LEU A 12 -16.14 -8.47 3.00
C LEU A 12 -15.59 -8.50 1.58
N HIS A 13 -15.84 -7.47 0.78
CA HIS A 13 -15.26 -7.36 -0.56
C HIS A 13 -13.73 -7.31 -0.51
N HIS A 14 -13.13 -6.60 0.44
CA HIS A 14 -11.67 -6.61 0.61
C HIS A 14 -11.17 -8.04 0.89
N GLN A 15 -11.76 -8.75 1.84
CA GLN A 15 -11.36 -10.13 2.15
C GLN A 15 -11.49 -11.07 0.95
N LEU A 16 -12.59 -10.99 0.20
CA LEU A 16 -12.77 -11.76 -1.04
C LEU A 16 -11.70 -11.41 -2.08
N GLY A 17 -11.32 -10.13 -2.19
CA GLY A 17 -10.23 -9.70 -3.06
C GLY A 17 -8.88 -10.28 -2.66
N VAL A 18 -8.57 -10.35 -1.37
CA VAL A 18 -7.34 -10.96 -0.85
C VAL A 18 -7.31 -12.45 -1.15
N ILE A 19 -8.40 -13.16 -0.85
CA ILE A 19 -8.51 -14.60 -1.13
C ILE A 19 -8.38 -14.86 -2.64
N ALA A 20 -9.07 -14.08 -3.49
CA ALA A 20 -8.96 -14.20 -4.93
C ALA A 20 -7.53 -13.96 -5.43
N HIS A 21 -6.82 -12.99 -4.84
CA HIS A 21 -5.42 -12.72 -5.17
C HIS A 21 -4.50 -13.88 -4.77
N GLU A 22 -4.70 -14.47 -3.59
CA GLU A 22 -3.95 -15.64 -3.12
C GLU A 22 -4.21 -16.89 -3.96
N LEU A 23 -5.43 -17.04 -4.49
CA LEU A 23 -5.81 -18.10 -5.41
C LEU A 23 -5.43 -17.81 -6.87
N GLU A 24 -4.64 -16.77 -7.13
CA GLU A 24 -4.18 -16.37 -8.47
C GLU A 24 -5.31 -16.07 -9.47
N TYR A 25 -6.42 -15.50 -8.96
CA TYR A 25 -7.54 -14.97 -9.74
C TYR A 25 -7.50 -13.43 -9.78
N PRO A 26 -6.58 -12.81 -10.55
CA PRO A 26 -6.31 -11.38 -10.47
C PRO A 26 -7.44 -10.49 -11.02
N LYS A 27 -8.33 -11.02 -11.86
CA LYS A 27 -9.47 -10.25 -12.39
C LYS A 27 -10.57 -10.14 -11.33
N GLU A 28 -10.83 -11.24 -10.64
CA GLU A 28 -11.76 -11.37 -9.53
C GLU A 28 -11.27 -10.53 -8.35
N ALA A 29 -9.97 -10.61 -8.02
CA ALA A 29 -9.36 -9.76 -7.02
C ALA A 29 -9.55 -8.27 -7.34
N MET A 30 -9.26 -7.85 -8.58
CA MET A 30 -9.48 -6.48 -9.05
C MET A 30 -10.94 -6.05 -8.90
N TYR A 31 -11.88 -6.89 -9.32
CA TYR A 31 -13.31 -6.63 -9.18
C TYR A 31 -13.69 -6.35 -7.73
N HIS A 32 -13.26 -7.22 -6.80
CA HIS A 32 -13.57 -7.06 -5.39
C HIS A 32 -12.97 -5.78 -4.79
N TYR A 33 -11.72 -5.45 -5.09
CA TYR A 33 -11.13 -4.18 -4.62
C TYR A 33 -11.82 -2.95 -5.22
N GLN A 34 -12.30 -3.01 -6.47
CA GLN A 34 -13.10 -1.94 -7.06
C GLN A 34 -14.46 -1.78 -6.39
N GLN A 35 -15.08 -2.88 -5.93
CA GLN A 35 -16.32 -2.81 -5.16
C GLN A 35 -16.13 -2.10 -3.82
N VAL A 36 -14.99 -2.29 -3.14
CA VAL A 36 -14.65 -1.51 -1.93
C VAL A 36 -14.72 -0.01 -2.24
N LEU A 37 -14.01 0.43 -3.28
CA LEU A 37 -13.98 1.85 -3.68
C LEU A 37 -15.35 2.37 -4.12
N HIS A 38 -16.18 1.53 -4.72
CA HIS A 38 -17.55 1.90 -5.12
C HIS A 38 -18.46 2.06 -3.91
N LEU A 39 -18.45 1.11 -2.97
CA LEU A 39 -19.27 1.16 -1.76
C LEU A 39 -18.91 2.36 -0.87
N GLU A 40 -17.64 2.74 -0.89
CA GLU A 40 -17.09 3.84 -0.11
C GLU A 40 -17.01 5.17 -0.89
N SER A 41 -17.59 5.28 -2.09
CA SER A 41 -17.42 6.47 -2.95
C SER A 41 -17.94 7.77 -2.33
N ASP A 42 -19.02 7.67 -1.55
CA ASP A 42 -19.75 8.82 -1.00
C ASP A 42 -19.37 9.11 0.46
N MET A 43 -18.33 8.45 0.98
CA MET A 43 -17.93 8.60 2.37
C MET A 43 -17.34 9.99 2.66
N PRO A 44 -17.50 10.52 3.90
CA PRO A 44 -16.87 11.76 4.33
C PRO A 44 -15.35 11.74 4.12
N LYS A 45 -14.76 12.89 3.78
CA LYS A 45 -13.31 12.98 3.55
C LYS A 45 -12.48 12.46 4.73
N THR A 46 -12.96 12.64 5.96
CA THR A 46 -12.32 12.19 7.20
C THR A 46 -12.21 10.68 7.30
N GLU A 47 -13.09 9.93 6.64
CA GLU A 47 -13.14 8.46 6.71
C GLU A 47 -12.47 7.78 5.52
N ARG A 48 -12.01 8.55 4.52
CA ARG A 48 -11.43 8.01 3.27
C ARG A 48 -10.13 7.22 3.47
N HIS A 49 -9.52 7.27 4.65
CA HIS A 49 -8.41 6.41 5.00
C HIS A 49 -8.76 4.91 4.86
N ARG A 50 -10.04 4.52 5.04
CA ARG A 50 -10.50 3.13 4.88
C ARG A 50 -10.32 2.57 3.46
N GLN A 51 -10.20 3.43 2.45
CA GLN A 51 -9.94 3.05 1.06
C GLN A 51 -8.47 2.70 0.79
N ALA A 52 -7.54 3.09 1.68
CA ALA A 52 -6.10 2.92 1.45
C ALA A 52 -5.69 1.46 1.18
N PRO A 53 -6.19 0.45 1.94
CA PRO A 53 -5.83 -0.94 1.69
C PRO A 53 -6.29 -1.44 0.31
N ALA A 54 -7.47 -1.03 -0.16
CA ALA A 54 -7.96 -1.39 -1.49
C ALA A 54 -7.05 -0.82 -2.59
N TYR A 55 -6.65 0.45 -2.47
CA TYR A 55 -5.68 1.05 -3.40
C TYR A 55 -4.32 0.36 -3.40
N ALA A 56 -3.80 -0.01 -2.23
CA ALA A 56 -2.53 -0.74 -2.12
C ALA A 56 -2.62 -2.15 -2.73
N SER A 57 -3.74 -2.84 -2.55
CA SER A 57 -3.99 -4.15 -3.16
C SER A 57 -4.12 -4.07 -4.68
N ILE A 58 -4.79 -3.04 -5.21
CA ILE A 58 -4.81 -2.74 -6.65
C ILE A 58 -3.40 -2.45 -7.16
N ALA A 59 -2.62 -1.63 -6.43
CA ALA A 59 -1.23 -1.33 -6.79
C ALA A 59 -0.38 -2.61 -6.88
N ARG A 60 -0.58 -3.56 -5.96
CA ARG A 60 0.09 -4.87 -6.00
C ARG A 60 -0.29 -5.68 -7.24
N LEU A 61 -1.57 -5.74 -7.58
CA LEU A 61 -2.04 -6.43 -8.80
C LEU A 61 -1.42 -5.82 -10.06
N VAL A 62 -1.37 -4.49 -10.13
CA VAL A 62 -0.76 -3.73 -11.24
C VAL A 62 0.76 -3.92 -11.29
N TYR A 63 1.42 -3.95 -10.13
CA TYR A 63 2.84 -4.29 -10.01
C TYR A 63 3.14 -5.70 -10.53
N CYS A 64 2.30 -6.69 -10.22
CA CYS A 64 2.42 -8.06 -10.73
C CYS A 64 2.26 -8.13 -12.25
N LYS A 65 1.49 -7.22 -12.86
CA LYS A 65 1.38 -7.05 -14.33
C LYS A 65 2.57 -6.29 -14.95
N ASN A 66 3.56 -5.91 -14.13
CA ASN A 66 4.75 -5.16 -14.52
C ASN A 66 4.47 -3.73 -15.05
N ASP A 67 3.28 -3.17 -14.77
CA ASP A 67 3.00 -1.75 -15.00
C ASP A 67 3.45 -0.95 -13.76
N LEU A 68 4.77 -0.67 -13.74
CA LEU A 68 5.42 -0.09 -12.56
C LEU A 68 5.02 1.38 -12.32
N ASP A 69 4.69 2.12 -13.38
CA ASP A 69 4.26 3.52 -13.26
C ASP A 69 2.85 3.61 -12.67
N GLN A 70 1.93 2.78 -13.17
CA GLN A 70 0.58 2.76 -12.65
C GLN A 70 0.53 2.20 -11.22
N ALA A 71 1.39 1.24 -10.87
CA ALA A 71 1.55 0.77 -9.50
C ALA A 71 1.98 1.88 -8.54
N LEU A 72 2.91 2.76 -8.94
CA LEU A 72 3.34 3.90 -8.12
C LEU A 72 2.18 4.87 -7.88
N ILE A 73 1.35 5.15 -8.87
CA ILE A 73 0.19 6.04 -8.71
C ILE A 73 -0.74 5.50 -7.62
N TYR A 74 -1.07 4.21 -7.66
CA TYR A 74 -1.96 3.61 -6.68
C TYR A 74 -1.35 3.48 -5.28
N TYR A 75 -0.07 3.13 -5.16
CA TYR A 75 0.59 3.11 -3.84
C TYR A 75 0.69 4.52 -3.23
N ASN A 76 1.01 5.54 -4.02
CA ASN A 76 1.01 6.92 -3.51
C ASN A 76 -0.38 7.36 -3.08
N LYS A 77 -1.43 6.92 -3.79
CA LYS A 77 -2.81 7.19 -3.37
C LYS A 77 -3.15 6.52 -2.04
N ALA A 78 -2.71 5.27 -1.83
CA ALA A 78 -2.88 4.59 -0.55
C ALA A 78 -2.19 5.34 0.60
N VAL A 79 -0.96 5.85 0.37
CA VAL A 79 -0.24 6.69 1.35
C VAL A 79 -1.00 7.98 1.64
N GLU A 80 -1.44 8.71 0.61
CA GLU A 80 -2.22 9.96 0.76
C GLU A 80 -3.45 9.75 1.65
N LEU A 81 -4.16 8.64 1.44
CA LEU A 81 -5.37 8.31 2.19
C LEU A 81 -5.07 7.88 3.62
N ALA A 82 -4.05 7.05 3.84
CA ALA A 82 -3.64 6.63 5.18
C ALA A 82 -3.12 7.80 6.03
N LEU A 83 -2.58 8.84 5.39
CA LEU A 83 -2.15 10.07 6.06
C LEU A 83 -3.30 10.99 6.51
N ILE A 84 -4.56 10.66 6.20
CA ILE A 84 -5.73 11.37 6.75
C ILE A 84 -5.84 11.13 8.26
N GLU A 85 -5.47 9.92 8.73
CA GLU A 85 -5.45 9.57 10.15
C GLU A 85 -4.17 8.78 10.53
N PRO A 86 -2.98 9.42 10.48
CA PRO A 86 -1.69 8.72 10.52
C PRO A 86 -1.43 7.96 11.83
N ILE A 87 -2.02 8.42 12.94
CA ILE A 87 -1.77 7.85 14.27
C ILE A 87 -2.32 6.42 14.34
N LEU A 88 -3.40 6.12 13.63
CA LEU A 88 -4.02 4.80 13.62
C LEU A 88 -3.37 3.82 12.64
N ASP A 89 -2.65 4.30 11.62
CA ASP A 89 -2.24 3.46 10.48
C ASP A 89 -0.74 3.49 10.14
N LYS A 90 0.12 3.71 11.14
CA LYS A 90 1.59 3.76 10.95
C LYS A 90 2.17 2.51 10.28
N ILE A 91 1.61 1.34 10.60
CA ILE A 91 2.07 0.04 10.06
C ILE A 91 1.78 -0.02 8.56
N SER A 92 0.55 0.29 8.12
CA SER A 92 0.22 0.21 6.69
C SER A 92 0.96 1.26 5.89
N ILE A 93 1.15 2.47 6.42
CA ILE A 93 1.99 3.51 5.79
C ILE A 93 3.41 2.98 5.54
N ALA A 94 4.03 2.34 6.52
CA ALA A 94 5.36 1.72 6.35
C ALA A 94 5.34 0.61 5.28
N CYS A 95 4.30 -0.24 5.27
CA CYS A 95 4.13 -1.27 4.23
C CYS A 95 4.01 -0.67 2.82
N TYR A 96 3.26 0.43 2.66
CA TYR A 96 3.11 1.11 1.37
C TYR A 96 4.43 1.71 0.89
N TYR A 97 5.20 2.36 1.77
CA TYR A 97 6.54 2.86 1.43
C TYR A 97 7.50 1.73 1.03
N ASN A 98 7.49 0.62 1.77
CA ASN A 98 8.28 -0.55 1.40
C ASN A 98 7.91 -1.07 0.01
N ASN A 99 6.62 -1.16 -0.32
CA ASN A 99 6.17 -1.58 -1.64
C ASN A 99 6.57 -0.60 -2.75
N ILE A 100 6.50 0.71 -2.51
CA ILE A 100 7.03 1.74 -3.41
C ILE A 100 8.54 1.53 -3.66
N GLY A 101 9.31 1.25 -2.62
CA GLY A 101 10.73 0.90 -2.72
C GLY A 101 10.97 -0.34 -3.59
N LEU A 102 10.13 -1.37 -3.47
CA LEU A 102 10.18 -2.54 -4.36
C LEU A 102 9.89 -2.19 -5.83
N VAL A 103 8.97 -1.25 -6.08
CA VAL A 103 8.71 -0.76 -7.44
C VAL A 103 9.94 -0.06 -8.03
N TYR A 104 10.56 0.87 -7.30
CA TYR A 104 11.78 1.53 -7.76
C TYR A 104 12.95 0.56 -7.98
N LYS A 105 13.12 -0.42 -7.09
CA LYS A 105 14.12 -1.49 -7.25
C LYS A 105 13.89 -2.29 -8.53
N ARG A 106 12.63 -2.58 -8.87
CA ARG A 106 12.24 -3.29 -10.11
C ARG A 106 12.49 -2.43 -11.35
N LYS A 107 12.11 -1.16 -11.34
CA LYS A 107 12.39 -0.20 -12.43
C LYS A 107 13.89 -0.09 -12.71
N ARG A 108 14.70 0.01 -11.65
CA ARG A 108 16.17 0.07 -11.77
C ARG A 108 16.76 -1.18 -12.41
N ARG A 109 16.29 -2.37 -12.04
CA ARG A 109 16.73 -3.64 -12.64
C ARG A 109 16.36 -3.78 -14.12
N GLY A 110 15.28 -3.14 -14.56
CA GLY A 110 14.86 -3.12 -15.97
C GLY A 110 15.57 -2.06 -16.82
N SER A 111 16.33 -1.15 -16.21
CA SER A 111 17.07 -0.11 -16.91
C SER A 111 18.52 -0.57 -17.17
N PRO A 112 19.01 -0.59 -18.42
CA PRO A 112 20.37 -1.07 -18.73
C PRO A 112 21.51 -0.20 -18.16
N SER A 113 21.19 0.96 -17.56
CA SER A 113 22.15 2.06 -17.36
C SER A 113 22.09 2.70 -15.96
N THR A 114 22.12 1.90 -14.89
CA THR A 114 22.33 2.48 -13.54
C THR A 114 23.54 1.87 -12.85
N HIS A 115 24.59 2.70 -12.74
CA HIS A 115 25.79 2.44 -11.96
C HIS A 115 25.43 2.09 -10.49
N PRO A 116 26.08 1.08 -9.89
CA PRO A 116 25.82 0.60 -8.52
C PRO A 116 25.99 1.63 -7.38
N ASP A 117 26.60 2.79 -7.63
CA ASP A 117 26.99 3.70 -6.54
C ASP A 117 25.82 4.49 -5.93
N VAL A 118 24.86 4.99 -6.73
CA VAL A 118 23.72 5.74 -6.17
C VAL A 118 22.73 4.80 -5.45
N ALA A 119 22.63 3.57 -5.94
CA ALA A 119 21.81 2.49 -5.41
C ALA A 119 22.23 2.02 -4.00
N THR A 120 23.54 2.00 -3.77
CA THR A 120 24.15 1.56 -2.51
C THR A 120 24.00 2.65 -1.45
N THR A 121 24.11 3.92 -1.84
CA THR A 121 23.91 5.07 -0.93
C THR A 121 22.48 5.13 -0.38
N TYR A 122 21.43 4.96 -1.20
CA TYR A 122 20.05 4.95 -0.68
C TYR A 122 19.72 3.70 0.15
N SER A 123 20.20 2.52 -0.26
CA SER A 123 19.96 1.29 0.51
C SER A 123 20.69 1.30 1.86
N ASN A 124 21.86 1.93 1.93
CA ASN A 124 22.62 2.09 3.17
C ASN A 124 22.05 3.19 4.07
N ILE A 125 21.57 4.30 3.50
CA ILE A 125 20.89 5.36 4.25
C ILE A 125 19.57 4.84 4.82
N ASP A 126 18.76 4.10 4.04
CA ASP A 126 17.52 3.49 4.54
C ASP A 126 17.80 2.49 5.68
N SER A 127 18.84 1.65 5.57
CA SER A 127 19.18 0.71 6.66
C SER A 127 19.76 1.40 7.91
N ILE A 128 20.42 2.56 7.79
CA ILE A 128 20.97 3.34 8.91
C ILE A 128 19.84 4.13 9.59
N TYR A 129 18.94 4.74 8.83
CA TYR A 129 17.75 5.42 9.37
C TYR A 129 16.81 4.44 10.07
N ASP A 130 16.61 3.25 9.50
CA ASP A 130 15.72 2.24 10.08
C ASP A 130 16.30 1.67 11.39
N LYS A 131 17.63 1.60 11.55
CA LYS A 131 18.27 1.21 12.81
C LYS A 131 18.35 2.34 13.84
N GLN A 132 18.61 3.58 13.43
CA GLN A 132 18.68 4.72 14.35
C GLN A 132 17.30 5.10 14.90
N LYS A 133 16.28 5.12 14.04
CA LYS A 133 14.90 5.48 14.45
C LYS A 133 14.29 4.44 15.39
N ARG A 134 14.52 3.15 15.14
CA ARG A 134 14.06 2.05 16.01
C ARG A 134 14.80 1.98 17.34
N TYR A 135 16.06 2.44 17.41
CA TYR A 135 16.83 2.52 18.67
C TYR A 135 16.41 3.72 19.52
N GLN A 136 16.08 4.86 18.89
CA GLN A 136 15.55 6.04 19.59
C GLN A 136 14.11 5.85 20.07
N GLU A 137 13.23 5.26 19.26
CA GLU A 137 11.86 4.95 19.69
C GLU A 137 11.86 3.90 20.82
N ALA A 138 12.76 2.91 20.82
CA ALA A 138 12.82 1.91 21.90
C ALA A 138 13.36 2.45 23.24
N LEU A 139 14.20 3.49 23.21
CA LEU A 139 14.72 4.15 24.42
C LEU A 139 13.72 5.13 25.06
N GLU A 140 12.68 5.56 24.33
CA GLU A 140 11.59 6.37 24.88
C GLU A 140 10.53 5.55 25.65
N TYR A 141 10.55 4.22 25.51
CA TYR A 141 9.64 3.31 26.22
C TYR A 141 10.24 2.72 27.51
N PHE A 142 11.40 3.23 27.98
CA PHE A 142 12.02 2.94 29.29
C PHE A 142 12.37 4.25 30.02
#